data_AF-A0A5C7QIK5-F1
#
_entry.id   AF-A0A5C7QIK5-F1
#
_cell.length_a   1.000
_cell.length_b   1.000
_cell.length_c   1.000
_cell.angle_alpha   90.00
_cell.angle_beta   90.00
_cell.angle_gamma   90.00
#
_symmetry.space_group_name_H-M   'P 1'
#
loop_
_entity.id
_entity.type
_entity.pdbx_description
1 polymer ?
#
loop_
_entity_poly.entity_id
_entity_poly.type
_entity_poly.pdbx_seq_one_letter_code
_entity_poly.pdbx_strand_id
1 'polypeptide(L)'
;MKRVIDKSNDLISVDDVISESDGIVAFEHHETVYHLVGVFGDKDVHYGFHAMGFDSNVLYQSTSSVDAIRQALAAGRDVLHFDNDSDFFEWALI
;
A
#
# COMPACT_ATOMS: atom_id res chain seq x y z
N MET A 1 -0.63 22.69 9.95
CA MET A 1 0.50 23.32 9.24
C MET A 1 0.54 22.66 7.87
N LYS A 2 0.24 23.40 6.79
CA LYS A 2 -0.01 22.84 5.45
C LYS A 2 1.32 22.73 4.71
N ARG A 3 1.75 21.52 4.38
CA ARG A 3 2.85 21.30 3.43
C ARG A 3 2.21 20.94 2.09
N VAL A 4 2.55 21.70 1.06
CA VAL A 4 2.25 21.39 -0.34
C VAL A 4 3.50 20.69 -0.86
N ILE A 5 3.35 19.47 -1.40
CA ILE A 5 4.41 18.75 -2.11
C ILE A 5 3.85 18.25 -3.45
N ASP A 6 4.73 18.32 -4.44
CA ASP A 6 4.57 18.14 -5.87
C ASP A 6 4.41 16.66 -6.27
N LYS A 7 3.81 16.41 -7.43
CA LYS A 7 3.56 15.05 -7.97
C LYS A 7 4.88 14.33 -8.22
N SER A 8 5.25 13.37 -7.38
CA SER A 8 6.22 12.34 -7.76
C SER A 8 5.62 10.94 -7.60
N ASN A 9 5.46 10.27 -8.75
CA ASN A 9 5.39 8.81 -8.83
C ASN A 9 6.77 8.24 -8.48
N ASP A 10 7.26 8.45 -7.26
CA ASP A 10 8.55 7.92 -6.86
C ASP A 10 8.38 6.42 -6.58
N LEU A 11 9.13 5.60 -7.34
CA LEU A 11 9.37 4.21 -7.01
C LEU A 11 10.12 4.19 -5.67
N ILE A 12 9.37 4.09 -4.59
CA ILE A 12 9.94 4.07 -3.26
C ILE A 12 10.68 2.73 -3.05
N SER A 13 11.91 2.81 -2.53
CA SER A 13 12.61 1.61 -2.05
C SER A 13 11.89 1.08 -0.81
N VAL A 14 11.79 -0.24 -0.65
CA VAL A 14 11.11 -0.87 0.50
C VAL A 14 11.58 -0.28 1.85
N ASP A 15 12.83 0.20 1.91
CA ASP A 15 13.43 0.77 3.10
C ASP A 15 12.88 2.16 3.48
N ASP A 16 12.38 2.97 2.52
CA ASP A 16 11.83 4.30 2.82
C ASP A 16 10.37 4.23 3.30
N VAL A 17 9.58 3.27 2.78
CA VAL A 17 8.18 3.00 3.20
C VAL A 17 8.07 2.74 4.71
N ILE A 18 9.12 2.20 5.32
CA ILE A 18 9.11 1.78 6.73
C ILE A 18 9.42 2.96 7.67
N SER A 19 10.02 4.05 7.16
CA SER A 19 10.46 5.18 7.97
C SER A 19 9.46 6.34 8.04
N GLU A 20 8.54 6.44 7.07
CA GLU A 20 7.49 7.46 7.02
C GLU A 20 6.14 6.85 7.44
N SER A 21 5.68 7.20 8.64
CA SER A 21 4.65 6.44 9.37
C SER A 21 3.21 6.66 8.93
N ASP A 22 2.96 7.62 8.03
CA ASP A 22 1.63 8.19 7.79
C ASP A 22 1.13 8.05 6.34
N GLY A 23 1.83 7.30 5.47
CA GLY A 23 1.43 7.11 4.08
C GLY A 23 0.65 5.83 3.77
N ILE A 24 -0.06 5.86 2.64
CA ILE A 24 -0.80 4.73 2.07
C ILE A 24 0.11 4.00 1.10
N VAL A 25 0.22 2.69 1.23
CA VAL A 25 0.97 1.84 0.31
C VAL A 25 -0.01 1.07 -0.56
N ALA A 26 0.15 1.07 -1.88
CA ALA A 26 -0.77 0.38 -2.78
C ALA A 26 -0.09 -0.15 -4.05
N PHE A 27 -0.76 -1.04 -4.78
CA PHE A 27 -0.37 -1.47 -6.12
C PHE A 27 -1.61 -1.82 -6.96
N GLU A 28 -1.44 -1.93 -8.27
CA GLU A 28 -2.49 -2.39 -9.19
C GLU A 28 -2.23 -3.82 -9.70
N HIS A 29 -3.25 -4.67 -9.66
CA HIS A 29 -3.20 -6.03 -10.19
C HIS A 29 -4.50 -6.40 -10.91
N HIS A 30 -4.40 -6.63 -12.22
CA HIS A 30 -5.54 -6.97 -13.08
C HIS A 30 -6.68 -5.95 -12.95
N GLU A 31 -6.40 -4.67 -13.14
CA GLU A 31 -7.40 -3.57 -13.08
C GLU A 31 -8.01 -3.39 -11.68
N THR A 32 -7.51 -4.09 -10.66
CA THR A 32 -7.93 -3.95 -9.27
C THR A 32 -6.81 -3.30 -8.47
N VAL A 33 -7.13 -2.22 -7.78
CA VAL A 33 -6.23 -1.54 -6.86
C VAL A 33 -6.25 -2.23 -5.51
N TYR A 34 -5.08 -2.50 -4.94
CA TYR A 34 -4.94 -3.05 -3.61
C TYR A 34 -4.14 -2.08 -2.73
N HIS A 35 -4.56 -1.92 -1.47
CA HIS A 35 -3.86 -1.09 -0.49
C HIS A 35 -3.44 -1.92 0.72
N LEU A 36 -2.30 -1.56 1.31
CA LEU A 36 -1.75 -2.23 2.48
C LEU A 36 -2.56 -1.87 3.71
N VAL A 37 -3.07 -2.88 4.39
CA VAL A 37 -3.85 -2.74 5.62
C VAL A 37 -3.22 -3.61 6.70
N GLY A 38 -3.06 -3.04 7.90
CA GLY A 38 -2.76 -3.79 9.12
C GLY A 38 -4.06 -4.23 9.79
N VAL A 39 -4.29 -5.53 9.91
CA VAL A 39 -5.42 -6.15 10.60
C VAL A 39 -4.96 -6.66 11.95
N PHE A 40 -5.61 -6.19 13.03
CA PHE A 40 -5.37 -6.67 14.38
C PHE A 40 -6.18 -7.95 14.63
N GLY A 41 -5.51 -9.09 14.77
CA GLY A 41 -6.12 -10.37 15.09
C GLY A 41 -5.67 -10.87 16.46
N ASP A 42 -6.59 -10.93 17.42
CA ASP A 42 -6.44 -11.36 18.82
C ASP A 42 -5.27 -10.72 19.61
N LYS A 43 -4.02 -10.91 19.17
CA LYS A 43 -2.77 -10.37 19.74
C LYS A 43 -1.69 -10.00 18.71
N ASP A 44 -1.88 -10.32 17.44
CA ASP A 44 -0.91 -10.11 16.37
C ASP A 44 -1.45 -9.12 15.33
N VAL A 45 -0.53 -8.37 14.70
CA VAL A 45 -0.85 -7.53 13.55
C VAL A 45 -0.47 -8.29 12.30
N HIS A 46 -1.46 -8.53 11.44
CA HIS A 46 -1.24 -9.08 10.11
C HIS A 46 -1.32 -7.96 9.10
N TYR A 47 -0.33 -7.88 8.22
CA TYR A 47 -0.33 -6.97 7.10
C TYR A 47 -0.77 -7.71 5.86
N GLY A 48 -1.70 -7.10 5.12
CA GLY A 48 -2.11 -7.63 3.84
C GLY A 48 -2.51 -6.56 2.86
N PHE A 49 -2.42 -6.88 1.58
CA PHE A 49 -2.94 -6.03 0.52
C PHE A 49 -4.38 -6.43 0.20
N HIS A 50 -5.30 -5.49 0.45
CA HIS A 50 -6.73 -5.67 0.24
C HIS A 50 -7.20 -4.89 -0.97
N ALA A 51 -8.05 -5.51 -1.77
CA ALA A 51 -8.71 -4.83 -2.88
C ALA A 51 -9.47 -3.59 -2.37
N MET A 52 -9.36 -2.48 -3.09
CA MET A 52 -10.19 -1.31 -2.85
C MET A 52 -11.65 -1.66 -3.17
N GLY A 53 -12.53 -1.59 -2.17
CA GLY A 53 -13.96 -1.91 -2.31
C GLY A 53 -14.50 -2.74 -1.14
N PHE A 54 -15.67 -3.36 -1.34
CA PHE A 54 -16.36 -4.15 -0.31
C PHE A 54 -15.94 -5.62 -0.26
N ASP A 55 -15.27 -6.14 -1.30
CA ASP A 55 -14.84 -7.53 -1.35
C ASP A 55 -13.39 -7.65 -0.85
N SER A 56 -13.23 -8.14 0.37
CA SER A 56 -11.98 -8.11 1.13
C SER A 56 -11.06 -9.29 0.83
N ASN A 57 -10.90 -9.65 -0.44
CA ASN A 57 -9.93 -10.67 -0.81
C ASN A 57 -8.51 -10.15 -0.56
N VAL A 58 -7.82 -10.80 0.37
CA VAL A 58 -6.41 -10.57 0.67
C VAL A 58 -5.57 -11.29 -0.38
N LEU A 59 -4.67 -10.57 -1.06
CA LEU A 59 -3.82 -11.17 -2.09
C LEU A 59 -2.44 -11.58 -1.54
N TYR A 60 -1.80 -10.70 -0.77
CA TYR A 60 -0.48 -10.92 -0.18
C TYR A 60 -0.58 -10.63 1.32
N GLN A 61 -0.13 -11.57 2.16
CA GLN A 61 -0.28 -11.47 3.62
C GLN A 61 1.03 -11.87 4.33
N SER A 62 1.35 -11.17 5.41
CA SER A 62 2.44 -11.50 6.32
C SER A 62 2.19 -10.92 7.71
N THR A 63 2.93 -11.35 8.72
CA THR A 63 3.02 -10.67 10.04
C THR A 63 3.96 -9.45 10.02
N SER A 64 4.55 -9.16 8.86
CA SER A 64 5.49 -8.05 8.63
C SER A 64 5.05 -7.26 7.39
N SER A 65 4.88 -5.94 7.51
CA SER A 65 4.57 -5.05 6.38
C SER A 65 5.62 -5.17 5.27
N VAL A 66 6.89 -5.26 5.66
CA VAL A 66 8.04 -5.42 4.75
C VAL A 66 7.90 -6.67 3.88
N ASP A 67 7.50 -7.78 4.47
CA ASP A 67 7.39 -9.04 3.74
C ASP A 67 6.13 -9.07 2.86
N ALA A 68 5.04 -8.40 3.25
CA ALA A 68 3.88 -8.21 2.38
C ALA A 68 4.24 -7.40 1.13
N ILE A 69 5.02 -6.33 1.29
CA ILE A 69 5.54 -5.51 0.18
C ILE A 69 6.48 -6.32 -0.72
N ARG A 70 7.41 -7.09 -0.14
CA ARG A 70 8.31 -7.96 -0.92
C ARG A 70 7.57 -9.00 -1.74
N GLN A 71 6.50 -9.60 -1.20
CA GLN A 71 5.65 -10.52 -1.94
C GLN A 71 4.99 -9.85 -3.16
N ALA A 72 4.47 -8.63 -2.99
CA ALA A 72 3.88 -7.86 -4.09
C ALA A 72 4.91 -7.52 -5.19
N LEU A 73 6.11 -7.06 -4.81
CA LEU A 73 7.20 -6.76 -5.74
C LEU A 73 7.70 -8.02 -6.48
N ALA A 74 7.83 -9.16 -5.78
CA ALA A 74 8.26 -10.43 -6.38
C ALA A 74 7.29 -10.96 -7.44
N ALA A 75 6.01 -10.57 -7.36
CA ALA A 75 5.00 -10.86 -8.38
C ALA A 75 5.07 -9.93 -9.60
N GLY A 76 6.07 -9.04 -9.66
CA GLY A 76 6.28 -8.10 -10.77
C GLY A 76 5.31 -6.93 -10.78
N ARG A 77 4.82 -6.50 -9.61
CA ARG A 77 3.94 -5.33 -9.47
C ARG A 77 4.73 -4.17 -8.86
N ASP A 78 4.57 -2.98 -9.44
CA ASP A 78 5.10 -1.76 -8.85
C ASP A 78 4.28 -1.40 -7.60
N VAL A 79 4.97 -1.17 -6.48
CA VAL A 79 4.35 -0.72 -5.22
C VAL A 79 4.57 0.77 -5.09
N LEU A 80 3.50 1.49 -4.81
CA LEU A 80 3.44 2.94 -4.73
C LEU A 80 3.15 3.36 -3.28
N HIS A 81 3.62 4.54 -2.92
CA HIS A 81 3.37 5.20 -1.64
C HIS A 81 2.67 6.52 -1.89
N PHE A 82 1.69 6.86 -1.05
CA PHE A 82 0.92 8.09 -1.14
C PHE A 82 0.87 8.75 0.23
N ASP A 83 1.26 10.02 0.32
CA ASP A 83 1.28 10.75 1.60
C ASP A 83 -0.11 11.20 2.05
N ASN A 84 -1.12 11.08 1.18
CA ASN A 84 -2.50 11.48 1.48
C ASN A 84 -3.53 10.72 0.63
N ASP A 85 -4.74 10.65 1.18
CA ASP A 85 -5.90 9.99 0.56
C ASP A 85 -6.26 10.57 -0.83
N SER A 86 -6.10 11.89 -1.04
CA SER A 86 -6.51 12.54 -2.28
C SER A 86 -5.72 12.03 -3.47
N ASP A 87 -4.39 11.97 -3.35
CA ASP A 87 -3.51 11.48 -4.42
C ASP A 87 -3.73 9.99 -4.68
N PHE A 88 -3.94 9.21 -3.61
CA PHE A 88 -4.29 7.80 -3.71
C PHE A 88 -5.60 7.59 -4.47
N PHE A 89 -6.67 8.34 -4.14
CA PHE A 89 -7.95 8.21 -4.83
C PHE A 89 -7.91 8.75 -6.25
N GLU A 90 -7.17 9.83 -6.54
CA GLU A 90 -6.97 10.31 -7.90
C GLU A 90 -6.30 9.25 -8.78
N TRP A 91 -5.29 8.54 -8.27
CA TRP A 91 -4.64 7.45 -8.99
C TRP A 91 -5.55 6.23 -9.14
N ALA A 92 -6.24 5.82 -8.09
CA ALA A 92 -7.01 4.58 -8.06
C ALA A 92 -8.35 4.62 -8.82
N LEU A 93 -8.86 5.82 -9.15
CA LEU A 93 -10.12 6.02 -9.87
C LEU A 93 -9.96 6.22 -11.38
N ILE A 94 -8.72 6.17 -11.89
CA ILE A 94 -8.37 6.25 -13.32
C ILE A 94 -8.41 4.84 -13.92
#